data_AF-A0A7W0VRY5-F1
#
_entry.id   AF-A0A7W0VRY5-F1
#
_cell.length_a   1.000
_cell.length_b   1.000
_cell.length_c   1.000
_cell.angle_alpha   90.00
_cell.angle_beta   90.00
_cell.angle_gamma   90.00
#
_symmetry.space_group_name_H-M   'P 1'
#
loop_
_entity.id
_entity.type
_entity.pdbx_description
1 polymer ?
#
loop_
_entity_poly.entity_id
_entity_poly.type
_entity_poly.pdbx_seq_one_letter_code
_entity_poly.pdbx_strand_id
1 'polypeptide(L)'
;MADKNEPPTAVPGVNPKAVRIGGESLADRIIPHIKKILVMLIMVSVAVSIILVIRWRGEVGKERQTEKLLSVLDVSRRPVGPVQPDIPGLPTKKNAPQPFPTQKDRAEAMLAAMESSGSKPVSSYKGGVLLDAGKIDDAIAEYRKGQGAVGIEGVLNREGLGIALETKAMALPETDANRTKLLEEALSVFASMQQDAAGPRHVYALYHQGRVLQSLKKVPEAKAMFEKAKPLAAAAEPETRDPRTDAQLLSAIIDRRLSTM
;
A
#
# COMPACT_ATOMS: atom_id res chain seq x y z
N MET A 1 -85.66 -10.06 10.57
CA MET A 1 -85.22 -10.66 11.85
C MET A 1 -84.36 -9.61 12.54
N ALA A 2 -84.77 -9.24 13.75
CA ALA A 2 -84.24 -8.14 14.52
C ALA A 2 -83.01 -8.60 15.32
N ASP A 3 -81.90 -7.86 15.23
CA ASP A 3 -80.80 -7.97 16.17
C ASP A 3 -80.84 -6.79 17.14
N LYS A 4 -80.89 -7.13 18.42
CA LYS A 4 -81.17 -6.24 19.54
C LYS A 4 -79.90 -5.49 19.92
N ASN A 5 -79.99 -4.17 19.97
CA ASN A 5 -79.07 -3.31 20.70
C ASN A 5 -79.32 -3.46 22.21
N GLU A 6 -78.35 -4.00 22.94
CA GLU A 6 -78.27 -3.85 24.39
C GLU A 6 -77.17 -2.82 24.73
N PRO A 7 -77.46 -1.76 25.50
CA PRO A 7 -76.43 -0.85 26.01
C PRO A 7 -75.66 -1.51 27.16
N PRO A 8 -74.33 -1.31 27.27
CA PRO A 8 -73.57 -1.86 28.37
C PRO A 8 -73.97 -1.21 29.70
N THR A 9 -74.28 -2.08 30.66
CA THR A 9 -74.64 -1.82 32.05
C THR A 9 -73.52 -1.08 32.78
N ALA A 10 -73.82 0.10 33.32
CA ALA A 10 -72.91 0.87 34.15
C ALA A 10 -72.72 0.18 35.51
N VAL A 11 -71.49 -0.24 35.82
CA VAL A 11 -71.13 -0.79 37.12
C VAL A 11 -71.07 0.35 38.15
N PRO A 12 -71.90 0.35 39.22
CA PRO A 12 -71.85 1.35 40.27
C PRO A 12 -70.78 0.97 41.31
N GLY A 13 -69.89 1.90 41.66
CA GLY A 13 -69.15 1.80 42.93
C GLY A 13 -67.63 1.84 42.89
N VAL A 14 -66.99 2.40 41.86
CA VAL A 14 -65.58 2.82 41.99
C VAL A 14 -65.57 4.32 42.12
N ASN A 15 -65.41 4.83 43.35
CA ASN A 15 -65.07 6.22 43.61
C ASN A 15 -63.73 6.49 42.91
N PRO A 16 -63.67 7.23 41.78
CA PRO A 16 -62.40 7.52 41.16
C PRO A 16 -61.73 8.55 42.06
N LYS A 17 -60.84 8.08 42.94
CA LYS A 17 -59.94 8.96 43.67
C LYS A 17 -59.21 9.76 42.59
N ALA A 18 -59.48 11.07 42.52
CA ALA A 18 -58.91 11.94 41.50
C ALA A 18 -57.39 11.76 41.55
N VAL A 19 -56.85 10.99 40.60
CA VAL A 19 -55.42 10.89 40.40
C VAL A 19 -55.04 12.29 39.95
N ARG A 20 -54.29 13.00 40.80
CA ARG A 20 -53.66 14.26 40.42
C ARG A 20 -52.70 13.96 39.27
N ILE A 21 -53.22 13.94 38.04
CA ILE A 21 -52.43 14.02 36.81
C ILE A 21 -52.03 15.49 36.68
N GLY A 22 -51.18 15.94 37.59
CA GLY A 22 -50.83 17.33 37.74
C GLY A 22 -49.99 17.54 38.98
N GLY A 23 -48.70 17.82 38.77
CA GLY A 23 -47.96 18.55 39.80
C GLY A 23 -46.46 18.33 39.89
N GLU A 24 -45.86 17.42 39.14
CA GLU A 24 -44.42 17.47 38.90
C GLU A 24 -44.18 17.37 37.40
N SER A 25 -44.53 18.45 36.70
CA SER A 25 -44.15 18.61 35.30
C SER A 25 -42.65 18.39 35.21
N LEU A 26 -42.20 17.56 34.27
CA LEU A 26 -40.78 17.34 33.99
C LEU A 26 -40.04 18.69 33.76
N ALA A 27 -40.79 19.71 33.31
CA ALA A 27 -40.32 21.08 33.20
C ALA A 27 -39.95 21.70 34.57
N ASP A 28 -40.74 21.53 35.63
CA ASP A 28 -40.46 22.13 36.96
C ASP A 28 -39.21 21.53 37.61
N ARG A 29 -38.92 20.25 37.34
CA ARG A 29 -37.66 19.62 37.77
C ARG A 29 -36.44 20.09 36.96
N ILE A 30 -36.63 20.48 35.70
CA ILE A 30 -35.53 20.91 34.81
C ILE A 30 -35.22 22.41 34.96
N ILE A 31 -36.23 23.26 35.17
CA ILE A 31 -36.10 24.72 35.29
C ILE A 31 -34.95 25.17 36.21
N PRO A 32 -34.79 24.66 37.46
CA PRO A 32 -33.68 25.10 38.32
C PRO A 32 -32.29 24.67 37.80
N HIS A 33 -32.23 23.67 36.92
CA HIS A 33 -31.01 23.15 36.33
C HIS A 33 -30.72 23.65 34.91
N ILE A 34 -31.63 24.40 34.25
CA ILE A 34 -31.45 24.88 32.87
C ILE A 34 -30.11 25.60 32.68
N LYS A 35 -29.72 26.48 33.61
CA LYS A 35 -28.42 27.20 33.51
C LYS A 35 -27.23 26.23 33.52
N LYS A 36 -27.28 25.17 34.35
CA LYS A 36 -26.22 24.15 34.41
C LYS A 36 -26.18 23.30 33.14
N ILE A 37 -27.35 22.95 32.61
CA ILE A 37 -27.48 22.20 31.34
C ILE A 37 -26.93 23.03 30.18
N LEU A 38 -27.26 24.33 30.10
CA LEU A 38 -26.75 25.23 29.06
C LEU A 38 -25.22 25.35 29.12
N VAL A 39 -24.65 25.53 30.32
CA VAL A 39 -23.20 25.58 30.51
C VAL A 39 -22.55 24.25 30.12
N MET A 40 -23.14 23.11 30.50
CA MET A 40 -22.65 21.80 30.07
C MET A 40 -22.67 21.67 28.55
N LEU A 41 -23.76 22.08 27.89
CA LEU A 41 -23.90 22.00 26.44
C LEU A 41 -22.86 22.87 25.73
N ILE A 42 -22.59 24.08 26.22
CA ILE A 42 -21.53 24.95 25.70
C ILE A 42 -20.16 24.29 25.89
N MET A 43 -19.86 23.74 27.06
CA MET A 43 -18.59 23.05 27.32
C MET A 43 -18.39 21.83 26.41
N VAL A 44 -19.44 21.03 26.20
CA VAL A 44 -19.42 19.90 25.26
C VAL A 44 -19.22 20.40 23.83
N SER A 45 -19.92 21.46 23.41
CA SER A 45 -19.76 22.05 22.08
C SER A 45 -18.33 22.52 21.84
N VAL A 46 -17.71 23.22 22.81
CA VAL A 46 -16.32 23.66 22.73
C VAL A 46 -15.36 22.45 22.64
N ALA A 47 -15.57 21.42 23.45
CA ALA A 47 -14.75 20.21 23.41
C ALA A 47 -14.83 19.51 22.05
N VAL A 48 -16.03 19.36 21.49
CA VAL A 48 -16.24 18.78 20.15
C VAL A 48 -15.58 19.63 19.07
N SER A 49 -15.74 20.96 19.12
CA SER A 49 -15.08 21.86 18.18
C SER A 49 -13.56 21.72 18.20
N ILE A 50 -12.94 21.59 19.39
CA ILE A 50 -11.49 21.36 19.52
C ILE A 50 -11.08 20.04 18.86
N ILE A 51 -11.81 18.95 19.12
CA ILE A 51 -11.54 17.63 18.53
C ILE A 51 -11.64 17.70 16.99
N LEU A 52 -12.67 18.36 16.46
CA LEU A 52 -12.86 18.51 15.02
C LEU A 52 -11.73 19.33 14.38
N VAL A 53 -11.26 20.41 15.03
CA VAL A 53 -10.12 21.20 14.54
C VAL A 53 -8.83 20.39 14.53
N ILE A 54 -8.56 19.59 15.57
CA ILE A 54 -7.39 18.70 15.61
C ILE A 54 -7.45 17.68 14.48
N ARG A 55 -8.60 17.04 14.30
CA ARG A 55 -8.81 16.05 13.22
C ARG A 55 -8.65 16.66 11.84
N TRP A 56 -9.28 17.81 11.59
CA TRP A 56 -9.19 18.55 10.33
C TRP A 56 -7.75 18.94 9.99
N ARG A 57 -6.97 19.46 10.97
CA ARG A 57 -5.54 19.75 10.76
C ARG A 57 -4.74 18.50 10.37
N GLY A 58 -5.07 17.34 10.94
CA GLY A 58 -4.46 16.06 10.55
C GLY A 58 -4.81 15.65 9.11
N GLU A 59 -6.06 15.85 8.70
CA GLU A 59 -6.53 15.56 7.33
C GLU A 59 -5.90 16.50 6.29
N VAL A 60 -5.86 17.80 6.55
CA VAL A 60 -5.17 18.81 5.71
C VAL A 60 -3.67 18.47 5.56
N GLY A 61 -3.03 17.95 6.60
CA GLY A 61 -1.65 17.49 6.54
C GLY A 61 -1.45 16.31 5.58
N LYS A 62 -2.40 15.37 5.53
CA LYS A 62 -2.38 14.23 4.61
C LYS A 62 -2.64 14.67 3.17
N GLU A 63 -3.59 15.57 2.94
CA GLU A 63 -3.86 16.15 1.61
C GLU A 63 -2.60 16.77 1.01
N ARG A 64 -1.88 17.59 1.79
CA ARG A 64 -0.60 18.18 1.35
C ARG A 64 0.45 17.12 1.01
N GLN A 65 0.51 16.00 1.72
CA GLN A 65 1.43 14.90 1.38
C GLN A 65 1.00 14.20 0.09
N THR A 66 -0.31 14.00 -0.12
CA THR A 66 -0.84 13.45 -1.35
C THR A 66 -0.53 14.37 -2.54
N GLU A 67 -0.73 15.68 -2.42
CA GLU A 67 -0.36 16.65 -3.47
C GLU A 67 1.13 16.58 -3.83
N LYS A 68 2.00 16.48 -2.82
CA LYS A 68 3.45 16.31 -3.03
C LYS A 68 3.82 14.98 -3.70
N LEU A 69 3.05 13.92 -3.47
CA LEU A 69 3.23 12.64 -4.15
C LEU A 69 2.69 12.69 -5.59
N LEU A 70 1.60 13.42 -5.82
CA LEU A 70 1.05 13.63 -7.16
C LEU A 70 2.05 14.34 -8.07
N SER A 71 2.80 15.32 -7.57
CA SER A 71 3.84 15.98 -8.38
C SER A 71 4.96 15.01 -8.81
N VAL A 72 5.30 14.03 -7.96
CA VAL A 72 6.26 12.96 -8.31
C VAL A 72 5.64 11.99 -9.33
N LEU A 73 4.37 11.64 -9.15
CA LEU A 73 3.64 10.76 -10.07
C LEU A 73 3.44 11.40 -11.45
N ASP A 74 3.30 12.72 -11.53
CA ASP A 74 3.22 13.45 -12.79
C ASP A 74 4.53 13.34 -13.58
N VAL A 75 5.67 13.23 -12.91
CA VAL A 75 6.96 12.94 -13.57
C VAL A 75 6.99 11.48 -14.02
N SER A 76 6.54 10.53 -13.20
CA SER A 76 6.58 9.11 -13.54
C SER A 76 5.65 8.75 -14.72
N ARG A 77 4.56 9.50 -14.91
CA ARG A 77 3.60 9.33 -16.01
C ARG A 77 4.13 9.81 -17.36
N ARG A 78 5.24 10.56 -17.38
CA ARG A 78 5.82 10.99 -18.65
C ARG A 78 6.38 9.77 -19.40
N PRO A 79 6.13 9.66 -20.70
CA PRO A 79 6.60 8.54 -21.49
C PRO A 79 8.13 8.49 -21.53
N VAL A 80 8.68 7.29 -21.67
CA VAL A 80 10.09 7.06 -21.99
C VAL A 80 10.16 6.69 -23.46
N GLY A 81 11.03 7.36 -24.22
CA GLY A 81 11.20 7.10 -25.64
C GLY A 81 11.71 8.32 -26.40
N PRO A 82 11.98 8.16 -27.71
CA PRO A 82 12.37 9.28 -28.54
C PRO A 82 11.28 10.35 -28.55
N VAL A 83 11.69 11.61 -28.62
CA VAL A 83 10.77 12.72 -28.87
C VAL A 83 10.05 12.42 -30.18
N GLN A 84 8.72 12.30 -30.13
CA GLN A 84 7.94 12.07 -31.34
C GLN A 84 8.12 13.29 -32.25
N PRO A 85 8.55 13.10 -33.51
CA PRO A 85 8.67 14.20 -34.45
C PRO A 85 7.29 14.83 -34.67
N ASP A 86 7.23 16.14 -34.81
CA ASP A 86 6.00 16.83 -35.17
C ASP A 86 5.54 16.31 -36.54
N ILE A 87 4.41 15.61 -36.56
CA ILE A 87 3.82 15.09 -37.81
C ILE A 87 2.97 16.22 -38.41
N PRO A 88 3.29 16.72 -39.62
CA PRO A 88 2.52 17.76 -40.27
C PRO A 88 1.05 17.35 -40.44
N GLY A 89 0.12 18.21 -39.99
CA GLY A 89 -1.33 17.97 -40.11
C GLY A 89 -1.98 17.25 -38.92
N LEU A 90 -1.21 16.72 -37.97
CA LEU A 90 -1.72 16.31 -36.66
C LEU A 90 -1.64 17.49 -35.67
N PRO A 91 -2.60 17.63 -34.75
CA PRO A 91 -2.51 18.65 -33.72
C PRO A 91 -1.26 18.40 -32.88
N THR A 92 -0.25 19.26 -33.06
CA THR A 92 0.95 19.27 -32.22
C THR A 92 0.50 19.45 -30.79
N LYS A 93 0.81 18.49 -29.91
CA LYS A 93 0.60 18.68 -28.48
C LYS A 93 1.67 19.63 -27.96
N LYS A 94 1.52 20.92 -28.29
CA LYS A 94 2.45 22.00 -27.95
C LYS A 94 2.73 22.09 -26.44
N ASN A 95 1.87 21.48 -25.62
CA ASN A 95 1.94 21.43 -24.17
C ASN A 95 2.03 19.99 -23.60
N ALA A 96 2.29 18.96 -24.42
CA ALA A 96 2.53 17.63 -23.87
C ALA A 96 3.83 17.61 -23.07
N PRO A 97 3.88 16.91 -21.91
CA PRO A 97 5.13 16.68 -21.22
C PRO A 97 6.14 16.00 -22.15
N GLN A 98 7.35 16.56 -22.23
CA GLN A 98 8.43 15.96 -23.01
C GLN A 98 8.75 14.55 -22.48
N PRO A 99 8.93 13.56 -23.37
CA PRO A 99 9.35 12.23 -22.96
C PRO A 99 10.76 12.25 -22.37
N PHE A 100 11.03 11.29 -21.48
CA PHE A 100 12.39 11.05 -21.01
C PHE A 100 13.15 10.18 -22.02
N PRO A 101 14.44 10.45 -22.30
CA PRO A 101 15.23 9.64 -23.22
C PRO A 101 15.37 8.19 -22.74
N THR A 102 15.60 8.00 -21.44
CA THR A 102 15.74 6.68 -20.82
C THR A 102 14.92 6.53 -19.53
N GLN A 103 14.76 5.29 -19.08
CA GLN A 103 14.16 5.00 -17.77
C GLN A 103 14.96 5.62 -16.62
N LYS A 104 16.29 5.64 -16.75
CA LYS A 104 17.20 6.22 -15.76
C LYS A 104 16.97 7.73 -15.63
N ASP A 105 16.87 8.45 -16.75
CA ASP A 105 16.61 9.90 -16.73
C ASP A 105 15.27 10.23 -16.06
N ARG A 106 14.24 9.41 -16.32
CA ARG A 106 12.94 9.54 -15.65
C ARG A 106 13.06 9.32 -14.14
N ALA A 107 13.77 8.27 -13.72
CA ALA A 107 13.97 7.96 -12.32
C ALA A 107 14.75 9.06 -11.59
N GLU A 108 15.79 9.61 -12.20
CA GLU A 108 16.53 10.76 -11.67
C GLU A 108 15.64 12.00 -11.51
N ALA A 109 14.80 12.30 -12.51
CA ALA A 109 13.83 13.38 -12.43
C ALA A 109 12.76 13.15 -11.34
N MET A 110 12.34 11.91 -11.13
CA MET A 110 11.43 11.56 -10.03
C MET A 110 12.07 11.79 -8.66
N LEU A 111 13.35 11.45 -8.49
CA LEU A 111 14.09 11.71 -7.25
C LEU A 111 14.22 13.22 -6.99
N ALA A 112 14.53 14.01 -8.02
CA ALA A 112 14.57 15.47 -7.91
C ALA A 112 13.20 16.06 -7.56
N ALA A 113 12.11 15.51 -8.12
CA ALA A 113 10.76 15.89 -7.77
C ALA A 113 10.40 15.55 -6.31
N MET A 114 10.87 14.40 -5.79
CA MET A 114 10.66 14.01 -4.39
C MET A 114 11.36 14.97 -3.43
N GLU A 115 12.61 15.33 -3.75
CA GLU A 115 13.43 16.25 -2.96
C GLU A 115 12.83 17.65 -2.95
N SER A 116 12.50 18.20 -4.13
CA SER A 116 11.91 19.54 -4.26
C SER A 116 10.54 19.67 -3.62
N SER A 117 9.68 18.64 -3.68
CA SER A 117 8.38 18.65 -3.02
C SER A 117 8.47 18.41 -1.51
N GLY A 118 9.61 17.89 -1.03
CA GLY A 118 9.76 17.37 0.33
C GLY A 118 8.80 16.23 0.63
N SER A 119 8.41 15.46 -0.40
CA SER A 119 7.59 14.26 -0.24
C SER A 119 8.35 13.20 0.56
N LYS A 120 7.62 12.42 1.36
CA LYS A 120 8.17 11.28 2.11
C LYS A 120 7.50 10.00 1.62
N PRO A 121 7.84 9.50 0.42
CA PRO A 121 7.32 8.23 -0.04
C PRO A 121 7.74 7.09 0.91
N VAL A 122 7.00 5.98 0.86
CA VAL A 122 7.41 4.73 1.51
C VAL A 122 8.77 4.27 0.96
N SER A 123 9.59 3.66 1.81
CA SER A 123 10.96 3.25 1.45
C SER A 123 11.00 2.26 0.29
N SER A 124 9.98 1.42 0.14
CA SER A 124 9.86 0.45 -0.97
C SER A 124 9.80 1.17 -2.32
N TYR A 125 9.00 2.23 -2.42
CA TYR A 125 8.86 3.05 -3.62
C TYR A 125 10.14 3.83 -3.92
N LYS A 126 10.67 4.56 -2.93
CA LYS A 126 11.89 5.36 -3.12
C LYS A 126 13.09 4.48 -3.48
N GLY A 127 13.24 3.33 -2.82
CA GLY A 127 14.28 2.35 -3.14
C GLY A 127 14.18 1.87 -4.60
N GLY A 128 12.96 1.65 -5.10
CA GLY A 128 12.75 1.24 -6.50
C GLY A 128 13.18 2.32 -7.49
N VAL A 129 12.83 3.59 -7.21
CA VAL A 129 13.24 4.72 -8.06
C VAL A 129 14.77 4.93 -8.00
N LEU A 130 15.40 4.73 -6.84
CA LEU A 130 16.86 4.77 -6.70
C LEU A 130 17.54 3.66 -7.52
N LEU A 131 16.97 2.46 -7.51
CA LEU A 131 17.46 1.33 -8.28
C LEU A 131 17.34 1.59 -9.79
N ASP A 132 16.19 2.09 -10.26
CA ASP A 132 15.98 2.48 -11.67
C ASP A 132 16.93 3.61 -12.11
N ALA A 133 17.29 4.51 -11.20
CA ALA A 133 18.29 5.56 -11.43
C ALA A 133 19.75 5.02 -11.43
N GLY A 134 19.96 3.72 -11.16
CA GLY A 134 21.27 3.11 -11.02
C GLY A 134 22.02 3.52 -9.75
N LYS A 135 21.34 4.15 -8.79
CA LYS A 135 21.89 4.54 -7.48
C LYS A 135 21.77 3.37 -6.49
N ILE A 136 22.48 2.27 -6.81
CA ILE A 136 22.30 0.97 -6.15
C ILE A 136 22.57 1.04 -4.64
N ASP A 137 23.63 1.74 -4.21
CA ASP A 137 23.97 1.86 -2.79
C ASP A 137 22.92 2.65 -1.99
N ASP A 138 22.40 3.73 -2.57
CA ASP A 138 21.31 4.50 -1.97
C ASP A 138 20.03 3.65 -1.90
N ALA A 139 19.74 2.85 -2.93
CA ALA A 139 18.60 1.93 -2.93
C ALA A 139 18.70 0.90 -1.80
N ILE A 140 19.86 0.27 -1.63
CA ILE A 140 20.14 -0.67 -0.52
C ILE A 140 19.90 0.02 0.82
N ALA A 141 20.45 1.21 1.01
CA ALA A 141 20.30 1.98 2.24
C ALA A 141 18.83 2.34 2.52
N GLU A 142 18.07 2.70 1.49
CA GLU A 142 16.66 3.04 1.60
C GLU A 142 15.80 1.82 1.93
N TYR A 143 15.98 0.70 1.24
CA TYR A 143 15.23 -0.54 1.52
C TYR A 143 15.49 -1.08 2.94
N ARG A 144 16.72 -0.96 3.44
CA ARG A 144 17.05 -1.35 4.83
C ARG A 144 16.27 -0.56 5.88
N LYS A 145 15.81 0.66 5.59
CA LYS A 145 14.96 1.43 6.52
C LYS A 145 13.58 0.79 6.68
N GLY A 146 13.04 0.20 5.62
CA GLY A 146 11.70 -0.38 5.59
C GLY A 146 11.65 -1.90 5.79
N GLN A 147 12.79 -2.60 5.77
CA GLN A 147 12.81 -4.08 5.81
C GLN A 147 12.18 -4.71 7.05
N GLY A 148 12.12 -3.97 8.17
CA GLY A 148 11.50 -4.40 9.43
C GLY A 148 10.01 -4.11 9.53
N ALA A 149 9.41 -3.45 8.53
CA ALA A 149 7.97 -3.19 8.53
C ALA A 149 7.17 -4.49 8.48
N VAL A 150 5.98 -4.47 9.09
CA VAL A 150 5.03 -5.60 9.04
C VAL A 150 4.14 -5.46 7.79
N GLY A 151 3.67 -6.58 7.26
CA GLY A 151 2.78 -6.62 6.11
C GLY A 151 3.51 -6.43 4.77
N ILE A 152 2.76 -6.01 3.75
CA ILE A 152 3.24 -5.96 2.36
C ILE A 152 4.43 -5.02 2.18
N GLU A 153 4.49 -3.90 2.90
CA GLU A 153 5.60 -2.96 2.80
C GLU A 153 6.93 -3.59 3.23
N GLY A 154 6.95 -4.36 4.33
CA GLY A 154 8.15 -5.07 4.74
C GLY A 154 8.61 -6.10 3.71
N VAL A 155 7.65 -6.82 3.12
CA VAL A 155 7.92 -7.81 2.06
C VAL A 155 8.53 -7.13 0.83
N LEU A 156 7.94 -6.01 0.36
CA LEU A 156 8.45 -5.25 -0.78
C LEU A 156 9.82 -4.63 -0.51
N ASN A 157 10.10 -4.16 0.70
CA ASN A 157 11.42 -3.66 1.07
C ASN A 157 12.47 -4.76 1.07
N ARG A 158 12.16 -5.95 1.62
CA ARG A 158 13.06 -7.10 1.58
C ARG A 158 13.31 -7.57 0.14
N GLU A 159 12.26 -7.65 -0.67
CA GLU A 159 12.40 -7.98 -2.08
C GLU A 159 13.33 -7.01 -2.81
N GLY A 160 13.05 -5.70 -2.69
CA GLY A 160 13.87 -4.66 -3.31
C GLY A 160 15.32 -4.67 -2.81
N LEU A 161 15.53 -4.91 -1.51
CA LEU A 161 16.86 -5.08 -0.92
C LEU A 161 17.60 -6.26 -1.55
N GLY A 162 16.95 -7.43 -1.66
CA GLY A 162 17.54 -8.62 -2.28
C GLY A 162 17.93 -8.37 -3.74
N ILE A 163 17.06 -7.72 -4.52
CA ILE A 163 17.33 -7.36 -5.92
C ILE A 163 18.48 -6.36 -6.02
N ALA A 164 18.52 -5.34 -5.17
CA ALA A 164 19.59 -4.34 -5.17
C ALA A 164 20.95 -4.95 -4.79
N LEU A 165 20.99 -5.85 -3.80
CA LEU A 165 22.18 -6.60 -3.41
C LEU A 165 22.67 -7.53 -4.53
N GLU A 166 21.76 -8.29 -5.17
CA GLU A 166 22.08 -9.12 -6.34
C GLU A 166 22.64 -8.26 -7.48
N THR A 167 21.99 -7.13 -7.79
CA THR A 167 22.42 -6.20 -8.85
C THR A 167 23.82 -5.67 -8.55
N LYS A 168 24.10 -5.26 -7.30
CA LYS A 168 25.43 -4.82 -6.89
C LYS A 168 26.47 -5.93 -7.04
N ALA A 169 26.13 -7.14 -6.63
CA ALA A 169 27.03 -8.29 -6.75
C ALA A 169 27.35 -8.61 -8.22
N MET A 170 26.34 -8.56 -9.09
CA MET A 170 26.49 -8.85 -10.52
C MET A 170 27.36 -7.84 -11.26
N ALA A 171 27.48 -6.61 -10.75
CA ALA A 171 28.39 -5.59 -11.26
C ALA A 171 29.87 -5.82 -10.88
N LEU A 172 30.15 -6.69 -9.91
CA LEU A 172 31.51 -7.05 -9.50
C LEU A 172 32.04 -8.24 -10.30
N PRO A 173 33.37 -8.34 -10.54
CA PRO A 173 33.98 -9.53 -11.14
C PRO A 173 33.66 -10.81 -10.34
N GLU A 174 33.59 -11.96 -11.02
CA GLU A 174 33.34 -13.25 -10.34
C GLU A 174 34.39 -13.60 -9.27
N THR A 175 35.62 -13.07 -9.41
CA THR A 175 36.73 -13.27 -8.47
C THR A 175 36.69 -12.35 -7.26
N ASP A 176 35.78 -11.37 -7.20
CA ASP A 176 35.69 -10.43 -6.09
C ASP A 176 35.04 -11.09 -4.87
N ALA A 177 35.74 -11.08 -3.73
CA ALA A 177 35.23 -11.66 -2.48
C ALA A 177 33.92 -11.01 -2.00
N ASN A 178 33.69 -9.73 -2.32
CA ASN A 178 32.45 -9.04 -1.98
C ASN A 178 31.26 -9.53 -2.79
N ARG A 179 31.47 -10.08 -4.00
CA ARG A 179 30.39 -10.63 -4.82
C ARG A 179 29.68 -11.76 -4.11
N THR A 180 30.44 -12.75 -3.62
CA THR A 180 29.89 -13.89 -2.87
C THR A 180 29.15 -13.41 -1.62
N LYS A 181 29.75 -12.50 -0.85
CA LYS A 181 29.13 -11.94 0.36
C LYS A 181 27.78 -11.25 0.07
N LEU A 182 27.72 -10.44 -0.99
CA LEU A 182 26.48 -9.74 -1.38
C LEU A 182 25.41 -10.72 -1.87
N LEU A 183 25.78 -11.77 -2.61
CA LEU A 183 24.85 -12.82 -3.03
C LEU A 183 24.33 -13.64 -1.83
N GLU A 184 25.17 -13.97 -0.87
CA GLU A 184 24.74 -14.64 0.36
C GLU A 184 23.81 -13.77 1.21
N GLU A 185 24.09 -12.47 1.29
CA GLU A 185 23.19 -11.50 1.93
C GLU A 185 21.83 -11.43 1.19
N ALA A 186 21.85 -11.33 -0.15
CA ALA A 186 20.63 -11.33 -0.96
C ALA A 186 19.81 -12.62 -0.74
N LEU A 187 20.47 -13.78 -0.69
CA LEU A 187 19.83 -15.07 -0.41
C LEU A 187 19.14 -15.08 0.95
N SER A 188 19.82 -14.57 2.00
CA SER A 188 19.26 -14.46 3.35
C SER A 188 18.03 -13.53 3.37
N VAL A 189 18.11 -12.39 2.67
CA VAL A 189 16.99 -11.45 2.56
C VAL A 189 15.79 -12.10 1.87
N PHE A 190 15.98 -12.78 0.74
CA PHE A 190 14.88 -13.50 0.07
C PHE A 190 14.30 -14.64 0.91
N ALA A 191 15.12 -15.34 1.71
CA ALA A 191 14.65 -16.36 2.64
C ALA A 191 13.74 -15.75 3.72
N SER A 192 14.09 -14.58 4.25
CA SER A 192 13.29 -13.90 5.27
C SER A 192 11.93 -13.36 4.77
N MET A 193 11.68 -13.34 3.46
CA MET A 193 10.36 -13.05 2.90
C MET A 193 9.35 -14.19 3.11
N GLN A 194 9.81 -15.42 3.37
CA GLN A 194 9.01 -16.64 3.37
C GLN A 194 8.49 -17.04 4.76
N GLN A 195 8.18 -16.08 5.63
CA GLN A 195 7.65 -16.39 6.96
C GLN A 195 6.31 -17.14 6.93
N ASP A 196 5.56 -16.97 5.83
CA ASP A 196 4.32 -17.69 5.55
C ASP A 196 4.38 -18.28 4.13
N ALA A 197 4.08 -19.57 3.99
CA ALA A 197 4.02 -20.26 2.70
C ALA A 197 2.84 -19.80 1.84
N ALA A 198 1.76 -19.34 2.47
CA ALA A 198 0.63 -18.67 1.83
C ALA A 198 0.81 -17.14 1.75
N GLY A 199 1.95 -16.64 2.25
CA GLY A 199 2.24 -15.21 2.29
C GLY A 199 2.40 -14.58 0.90
N PRO A 200 2.17 -13.27 0.77
CA PRO A 200 2.32 -12.58 -0.50
C PRO A 200 3.74 -12.74 -1.04
N ARG A 201 3.85 -12.95 -2.36
CA ARG A 201 5.13 -13.07 -3.09
C ARG A 201 6.02 -14.25 -2.68
N HIS A 202 5.49 -15.28 -2.01
CA HIS A 202 6.24 -16.49 -1.65
C HIS A 202 6.92 -17.15 -2.86
N VAL A 203 6.18 -17.33 -3.96
CA VAL A 203 6.69 -17.88 -5.23
C VAL A 203 7.83 -17.04 -5.80
N TYR A 204 7.69 -15.71 -5.74
CA TYR A 204 8.68 -14.77 -6.23
C TYR A 204 9.98 -14.84 -5.41
N ALA A 205 9.87 -15.00 -4.08
CA ALA A 205 11.02 -15.22 -3.21
C ALA A 205 11.75 -16.52 -3.55
N LEU A 206 11.03 -17.64 -3.77
CA LEU A 206 11.65 -18.92 -4.18
C LEU A 206 12.40 -18.79 -5.52
N TYR A 207 11.80 -18.11 -6.49
CA TYR A 207 12.42 -17.85 -7.78
C TYR A 207 13.75 -17.10 -7.64
N HIS A 208 13.76 -16.01 -6.85
CA HIS A 208 14.98 -15.23 -6.65
C HIS A 208 16.05 -15.97 -5.84
N GLN A 209 15.66 -16.77 -4.84
CA GLN A 209 16.61 -17.66 -4.16
C GLN A 209 17.27 -18.62 -5.15
N GLY A 210 16.50 -19.25 -6.04
CA GLY A 210 17.04 -20.13 -7.09
C GLY A 210 18.03 -19.41 -7.99
N ARG A 211 17.73 -18.17 -8.42
CA ARG A 211 18.63 -17.35 -9.24
C ARG A 211 19.94 -16.99 -8.52
N VAL A 212 19.85 -16.60 -7.25
CA VAL A 212 21.02 -16.24 -6.44
C VAL A 212 21.87 -17.48 -6.19
N LEU A 213 21.27 -18.63 -5.88
CA LEU A 213 21.97 -19.92 -5.72
C LEU A 213 22.67 -20.34 -7.02
N GLN A 214 22.03 -20.16 -8.17
CA GLN A 214 22.68 -20.39 -9.47
C GLN A 214 23.90 -19.47 -9.67
N SER A 215 23.79 -18.20 -9.28
CA SER A 215 24.90 -17.23 -9.35
C SER A 215 26.05 -17.58 -8.40
N LEU A 216 25.73 -18.22 -7.27
CA LEU A 216 26.68 -18.82 -6.32
C LEU A 216 27.21 -20.19 -6.76
N LYS A 217 26.85 -20.68 -7.96
CA LYS A 217 27.18 -22.02 -8.50
C LYS A 217 26.69 -23.18 -7.61
N LYS A 218 25.70 -22.95 -6.75
CA LYS A 218 24.99 -23.96 -5.93
C LYS A 218 23.82 -24.54 -6.71
N VAL A 219 24.15 -25.24 -7.80
CA VAL A 219 23.17 -25.70 -8.81
C VAL A 219 22.11 -26.66 -8.23
N PRO A 220 22.46 -27.68 -7.41
CA PRO A 220 21.46 -28.56 -6.80
C PRO A 220 20.43 -27.82 -5.95
N GLU A 221 20.87 -26.85 -5.16
CA GLU A 221 20.03 -26.03 -4.29
C GLU A 221 19.17 -25.07 -5.12
N ALA A 222 19.74 -24.49 -6.18
CA ALA A 222 19.00 -23.65 -7.12
C ALA A 222 17.83 -24.42 -7.75
N LYS A 223 18.10 -25.65 -8.23
CA LYS A 223 17.07 -26.55 -8.79
C LYS A 223 15.98 -26.84 -7.76
N ALA A 224 16.35 -27.13 -6.52
CA ALA A 224 15.38 -27.37 -5.44
C ALA A 224 14.46 -26.17 -5.19
N MET A 225 14.96 -24.93 -5.28
CA MET A 225 14.12 -23.73 -5.14
C MET A 225 13.18 -23.54 -6.33
N PHE A 226 13.65 -23.77 -7.55
CA PHE A 226 12.83 -23.67 -8.76
C PHE A 226 11.72 -24.73 -8.81
N GLU A 227 12.01 -25.98 -8.43
CA GLU A 227 11.01 -27.04 -8.33
C GLU A 227 9.94 -26.76 -7.27
N LYS A 228 10.31 -26.09 -6.16
CA LYS A 228 9.34 -25.60 -5.17
C LYS A 228 8.47 -24.46 -5.73
N ALA A 229 9.06 -23.54 -6.50
CA ALA A 229 8.35 -22.39 -7.05
C ALA A 229 7.35 -22.78 -8.14
N LYS A 230 7.68 -23.76 -8.98
CA LYS A 230 6.92 -24.16 -10.17
C LYS A 230 5.44 -24.50 -9.90
N PRO A 231 5.08 -25.44 -9.02
CA PRO A 231 3.68 -25.79 -8.79
C PRO A 231 2.88 -24.63 -8.21
N LEU A 232 3.53 -23.80 -7.37
CA LEU A 232 2.89 -22.63 -6.77
C LEU A 232 2.65 -21.51 -7.80
N ALA A 233 3.58 -21.34 -8.76
CA ALA A 233 3.38 -20.43 -9.89
C ALA A 233 2.22 -20.89 -10.77
N ALA A 234 2.08 -22.19 -11.00
CA ALA A 234 0.98 -22.75 -11.79
C ALA A 234 -0.38 -22.64 -11.08
N ALA A 235 -0.40 -22.74 -9.75
CA ALA A 235 -1.61 -22.69 -8.92
C ALA A 235 -2.07 -21.27 -8.56
N ALA A 236 -1.24 -20.24 -8.79
CA ALA A 236 -1.64 -18.85 -8.64
C ALA A 236 -2.63 -18.47 -9.77
N GLU A 237 -3.90 -18.83 -9.60
CA GLU A 237 -5.00 -18.52 -10.51
C GLU A 237 -5.26 -16.99 -10.59
N PRO A 238 -5.81 -16.49 -11.72
CA PRO A 238 -5.76 -15.08 -12.14
C PRO A 238 -6.78 -14.15 -11.45
N GLU A 239 -7.14 -14.41 -10.19
CA GLU A 239 -8.35 -13.84 -9.61
C GLU A 239 -8.29 -12.32 -9.35
N THR A 240 -7.13 -11.67 -9.48
CA THR A 240 -7.07 -10.21 -9.61
C THR A 240 -5.96 -9.73 -10.57
N ARG A 241 -6.39 -9.13 -11.69
CA ARG A 241 -5.64 -8.30 -12.68
C ARG A 241 -4.89 -8.97 -13.85
N ASP A 242 -5.14 -8.34 -15.00
CA ASP A 242 -4.39 -8.29 -16.27
C ASP A 242 -4.06 -9.63 -16.97
N PRO A 243 -4.63 -9.90 -18.17
CA PRO A 243 -4.43 -11.15 -18.92
C PRO A 243 -3.01 -11.35 -19.50
N ARG A 244 -2.00 -10.58 -19.07
CA ARG A 244 -0.60 -10.74 -19.47
C ARG A 244 0.34 -10.80 -18.27
N THR A 245 0.65 -12.05 -17.91
CA THR A 245 2.02 -12.54 -17.61
C THR A 245 2.74 -12.07 -16.35
N ASP A 246 2.43 -12.68 -15.20
CA ASP A 246 3.43 -12.88 -14.13
C ASP A 246 3.58 -14.36 -13.78
N ALA A 247 2.51 -15.07 -13.45
CA ALA A 247 2.56 -16.48 -13.04
C ALA A 247 2.98 -17.44 -14.17
N GLN A 248 2.34 -17.34 -15.34
CA GLN A 248 2.67 -18.15 -16.51
C GLN A 248 4.06 -17.82 -17.08
N LEU A 249 4.43 -16.54 -17.09
CA LEU A 249 5.77 -16.11 -17.52
C LEU A 249 6.82 -16.59 -16.53
N LEU A 250 6.57 -16.48 -15.23
CA LEU A 250 7.46 -17.00 -14.20
C LEU A 250 7.61 -18.52 -14.31
N SER A 251 6.51 -19.24 -14.51
CA SER A 251 6.53 -20.69 -14.75
C SER A 251 7.36 -21.05 -15.99
N ALA A 252 7.13 -20.36 -17.12
CA ALA A 252 7.91 -20.57 -18.34
C ALA A 252 9.41 -20.22 -18.17
N ILE A 253 9.73 -19.18 -17.40
CA ILE A 253 11.11 -18.83 -17.07
C ILE A 253 11.74 -19.89 -16.16
N ILE A 254 10.99 -20.41 -15.18
CA ILE A 254 11.43 -21.50 -14.31
C ILE A 254 11.72 -22.75 -15.15
N ASP A 255 10.82 -23.15 -16.04
CA ASP A 255 11.00 -24.30 -16.93
C ASP A 255 12.23 -24.14 -17.83
N ARG A 256 12.40 -22.96 -18.42
CA ARG A 256 13.58 -22.66 -19.26
C ARG A 256 14.88 -22.72 -18.45
N ARG A 257 14.89 -22.30 -17.19
CA ARG A 257 16.09 -22.39 -16.35
C ARG A 257 16.38 -23.83 -15.97
N LEU A 258 15.37 -24.58 -15.54
CA LEU A 258 15.48 -26.00 -15.19
C LEU A 258 16.01 -26.87 -16.34
N SER A 259 15.68 -26.54 -17.59
CA SER A 259 16.19 -27.28 -18.76
C SER A 259 17.63 -26.94 -19.15
N THR A 260 18.19 -25.83 -18.65
CA THR A 260 19.56 -25.38 -18.92
C THR A 260 20.56 -25.72 -17.80
N MET A 261 20.08 -26.31 -16.70
CA MET A 261 20.90 -26.75 -15.55
C MET A 261 21.19 -28.24 -15.63
#